data_AF-A0A843K5Z1-F1
#
_entry.id   AF-A0A843K5Z1-F1
#
_cell.length_a   1.000
_cell.length_b   1.000
_cell.length_c   1.000
_cell.angle_alpha   90.00
_cell.angle_beta   90.00
_cell.angle_gamma   90.00
#
_symmetry.space_group_name_H-M   'P 1'
#
loop_
_entity.id
_entity.type
_entity.pdbx_description
1 polymer ?
#
loop_
_entity_poly.entity_id
_entity_poly.type
_entity_poly.pdbx_seq_one_letter_code
_entity_poly.pdbx_strand_id
1 'polypeptide(L)' 'MAEIANKRIPVTPEIWEALSDLKRPGETFAHLLEEMIEHEKKLRLFLDMEKIELEGKFVELSP' A
#
# COMPACT_ATOMS: atom_id res chain seq x y z
N MET A 1 12.23 1.09 -21.92
CA MET A 1 12.12 -0.14 -21.09
C MET A 1 12.17 0.31 -19.64
N ALA A 2 11.23 -0.11 -18.80
CA ALA A 2 11.23 0.26 -17.38
C ALA A 2 12.45 -0.35 -16.68
N GLU A 3 13.07 0.40 -15.76
CA GLU A 3 14.19 -0.04 -14.96
C GLU A 3 13.74 -1.17 -14.01
N ILE A 4 14.38 -2.35 -14.11
CA ILE A 4 14.07 -3.49 -13.25
C ILE A 4 14.97 -3.40 -12.02
N ALA A 5 14.40 -3.03 -10.87
CA ALA A 5 15.08 -3.13 -9.59
C ALA A 5 15.21 -4.62 -9.20
N ASN A 6 16.43 -5.10 -9.00
CA ASN A 6 16.73 -6.49 -8.65
C ASN A 6 16.98 -6.71 -7.14
N LYS A 7 16.60 -5.74 -6.30
CA LYS A 7 16.73 -5.83 -4.84
C LYS A 7 15.81 -6.92 -4.29
N ARG A 8 16.28 -7.68 -3.31
CA ARG A 8 15.52 -8.76 -2.65
C ARG A 8 14.91 -8.24 -1.35
N ILE A 9 13.66 -8.58 -1.10
CA ILE A 9 12.98 -8.37 0.18
C ILE A 9 12.99 -9.72 0.90
N PRO A 10 13.81 -9.92 1.94
CA PRO A 10 13.76 -11.15 2.71
C PRO A 10 12.45 -11.19 3.49
N VAL A 11 11.75 -12.32 3.40
CA VAL A 11 10.51 -12.60 4.14
C VAL A 11 10.63 -13.96 4.81
N THR A 12 9.81 -14.20 5.84
CA THR A 12 9.72 -15.54 6.44
C THR A 12 8.96 -16.50 5.49
N PRO A 13 9.12 -17.82 5.64
CA PRO A 13 8.38 -18.79 4.84
C PRO A 13 6.86 -18.60 4.90
N GLU A 14 6.33 -18.28 6.07
CA GLU A 14 4.89 -18.09 6.28
C GLU A 14 4.36 -16.88 5.50
N ILE A 15 5.14 -15.79 5.46
CA ILE A 15 4.80 -14.61 4.66
C ILE A 15 4.92 -14.91 3.17
N TRP A 16 5.89 -15.72 2.76
CA TRP A 16 6.04 -16.14 1.38
C TRP A 16 4.85 -16.98 0.88
N GLU A 17 4.37 -17.91 1.71
CA GLU A 17 3.16 -18.70 1.42
C GLU A 17 1.94 -17.79 1.28
N ALA A 18 1.72 -16.90 2.25
CA ALA A 18 0.60 -15.95 2.20
C ALA A 18 0.63 -15.05 0.95
N LEU A 19 1.82 -14.54 0.57
CA LEU A 19 1.97 -13.76 -0.66
C LEU A 19 1.69 -14.59 -1.92
N SER A 20 2.09 -15.86 -1.91
CA SER A 20 1.86 -16.78 -3.04
C SER A 20 0.38 -17.09 -3.21
N ASP A 21 -0.35 -17.28 -2.11
CA ASP A 21 -1.80 -17.54 -2.11
C ASP A 21 -2.61 -16.32 -2.57
N LEU A 22 -2.16 -15.11 -2.26
CA LEU A 22 -2.80 -13.87 -2.70
C LEU A 22 -2.61 -13.59 -4.19
N LYS A 23 -1.55 -14.14 -4.80
CA LYS A 23 -1.21 -13.88 -6.19
C LYS A 23 -2.16 -14.62 -7.13
N ARG A 24 -2.69 -13.89 -8.12
CA ARG A 24 -3.62 -14.48 -9.11
C ARG A 24 -2.86 -15.27 -10.19
N PRO A 25 -3.53 -16.25 -10.86
CA PRO A 25 -2.95 -16.94 -12.01
C PRO A 25 -2.48 -15.97 -13.10
N GLY A 26 -1.24 -16.11 -13.56
CA GLY A 26 -0.66 -15.27 -14.63
C GLY A 26 -0.19 -13.87 -14.19
N GLU A 27 -0.40 -13.49 -12.94
CA GLU A 27 0.08 -12.23 -12.40
C GLU A 27 1.58 -12.34 -12.01
N THR A 28 2.29 -11.23 -11.80
CA THR A 28 3.64 -11.23 -11.19
C THR A 28 3.57 -10.78 -9.72
N PHE A 29 4.59 -11.06 -8.90
CA PHE A 29 4.62 -10.50 -7.54
C PHE A 29 4.76 -8.96 -7.55
N ALA A 30 5.33 -8.39 -8.61
CA ALA A 30 5.42 -6.94 -8.75
C ALA A 30 4.04 -6.29 -8.85
N HIS A 31 3.12 -6.85 -9.65
CA HIS A 31 1.75 -6.35 -9.75
C HIS A 31 1.00 -6.48 -8.41
N LEU A 32 1.09 -7.64 -7.75
CA LEU A 32 0.47 -7.83 -6.44
C LEU A 32 0.97 -6.80 -5.42
N LEU A 33 2.28 -6.57 -5.35
CA LEU A 33 2.88 -5.59 -4.44
C LEU A 33 2.45 -4.16 -4.79
N GLU A 34 2.32 -3.83 -6.07
CA GLU A 34 1.80 -2.52 -6.52
C GLU A 34 0.35 -2.30 -6.06
N GLU A 35 -0.52 -3.29 -6.23
CA GLU A 35 -1.91 -3.24 -5.72
C GLU A 35 -1.95 -3.07 -4.19
N MET A 36 -1.12 -3.83 -3.46
CA MET A 36 -1.04 -3.73 -2.00
C MET A 36 -0.54 -2.36 -1.52
N ILE A 37 0.46 -1.78 -2.19
CA ILE A 37 0.98 -0.45 -1.87
C ILE A 37 -0.12 0.61 -2.07
N GLU A 38 -0.87 0.51 -3.16
CA GLU A 38 -1.95 1.45 -3.45
C GLU A 38 -3.08 1.35 -2.43
N HIS A 39 -3.45 0.13 -2.04
CA HIS A 39 -4.44 -0.12 -1.00
C HIS A 39 -4.00 0.48 0.35
N GLU A 40 -2.76 0.25 0.78
CA GLU A 40 -2.23 0.78 2.04
C GLU A 40 -2.19 2.32 2.05
N LYS A 41 -1.79 2.95 0.93
CA LYS A 41 -1.82 4.42 0.80
C LYS A 41 -3.22 4.98 0.98
N LYS A 42 -4.22 4.37 0.33
CA LYS A 42 -5.61 4.79 0.46
C LYS A 42 -6.12 4.62 1.90
N LEU A 43 -5.84 3.48 2.52
CA LEU A 43 -6.23 3.23 3.90
C LEU A 43 -5.64 4.28 4.85
N ARG A 44 -4.33 4.56 4.74
CA ARG A 44 -3.68 5.61 5.55
C ARG A 44 -4.30 6.98 5.33
N LEU A 45 -4.58 7.34 4.08
CA LEU A 45 -5.22 8.61 3.77
C LEU A 45 -6.57 8.75 4.50
N PHE A 46 -7.41 7.71 4.47
CA PHE A 46 -8.69 7.74 5.18
C PHE A 46 -8.52 7.84 6.70
N LEU A 47 -7.59 7.08 7.28
CA LEU A 47 -7.31 7.14 8.72
C LEU A 47 -6.78 8.52 9.15
N ASP A 48 -5.92 9.13 8.33
CA ASP A 48 -5.39 10.46 8.57
C ASP A 48 -6.49 11.52 8.49
N MET A 49 -7.42 11.41 7.52
CA MET A 49 -8.57 12.30 7.41
C MET A 49 -9.50 12.18 8.63
N GLU A 50 -9.85 10.95 9.02
CA GLU A 50 -10.69 10.71 10.20
C GLU A 50 -10.07 11.31 11.46
N LYS A 51 -8.75 11.12 11.64
CA LYS A 51 -8.02 11.72 12.75
C LYS A 51 -8.07 13.25 12.71
N ILE A 52 -7.86 13.87 11.55
CA ILE A 52 -7.94 15.32 11.39
C ILE A 52 -9.35 15.83 11.69
N GLU A 53 -10.40 15.13 11.28
CA GLU A 53 -11.79 15.48 11.59
C GLU A 53 -12.07 15.44 13.10
N LEU A 54 -11.56 14.43 13.81
CA LEU A 54 -11.79 14.26 15.24
C LEU A 54 -10.99 15.25 16.10
N GLU A 55 -9.75 15.53 15.73
CA GLU A 55 -8.81 16.33 16.55
C GLU A 55 -8.63 17.77 16.04
N GLY A 56 -9.10 18.07 14.83
CA GLY A 56 -8.80 19.29 14.10
C GLY A 56 -9.51 20.52 14.63
N LYS A 57 -8.75 21.60 14.83
CA LYS A 57 -9.28 22.96 14.90
C LYS A 57 -9.22 23.57 13.50
N PHE A 58 -10.32 23.43 12.77
CA PHE A 58 -10.44 23.98 11.43
C PHE A 58 -10.53 25.51 11.47
N VAL A 59 -9.86 26.17 10.53
CA VAL A 59 -9.94 27.61 10.32
C VAL A 59 -10.48 27.87 8.91
N GLU A 60 -11.26 28.93 8.75
CA GLU A 60 -11.78 29.32 7.44
C GLU A 60 -10.61 29.77 6.54
N LEU A 61 -10.57 29.23 5.32
CA LEU A 61 -9.68 29.72 4.29
C LEU A 61 -10.26 31.04 3.77
N SER A 62 -9.57 32.15 4.05
CA SER A 62 -9.89 33.43 3.44
C SER A 62 -9.51 33.43 1.94
N PRO A 63 -10.25 34.14 1.08
CA PRO A 63 -10.05 34.14 -0.38
C PRO A 63 -8.64 34.57 -0.83
#